data_AF-A0A2M7FFK8-F1
#
_entry.id   AF-A0A2M7FFK8-F1
#
_cell.length_a   1.000
_cell.length_b   1.000
_cell.length_c   1.000
_cell.angle_alpha   90.00
_cell.angle_beta   90.00
_cell.angle_gamma   90.00
#
_symmetry.space_group_name_H-M   'P 1'
#
loop_
_entity.id
_entity.type
_entity.pdbx_description
1 polymer ?
#
loop_
_entity_poly.entity_id
_entity_poly.type
_entity_poly.pdbx_seq_one_letter_code
_entity_poly.pdbx_strand_id
1 'polypeptide(L)'
;MSEHTSPELLSYVHSLLEKRGIMELGLDPIDIEDMATDLYRDVETYIKEYLLSQLTTEESLVYGEKLKTESLEDAQGYLEAQLPDYPTILASALMDFEEHYLRM
;
A
#
# COMPACT_ATOMS: atom_id res chain seq x y z
N MET A 1 18.47 -9.11 -3.08
CA MET A 1 17.67 -8.24 -2.19
C MET A 1 16.27 -8.79 -2.28
N SER A 2 15.64 -9.14 -1.17
CA SER A 2 14.34 -9.83 -1.23
C SER A 2 13.28 -8.86 -1.76
N GLU A 3 12.86 -9.09 -3.00
CA GLU A 3 11.71 -8.43 -3.64
C GLU A 3 10.43 -9.02 -3.04
N HIS A 4 10.07 -8.57 -1.85
CA HIS A 4 8.76 -8.83 -1.24
C HIS A 4 7.80 -7.72 -1.67
N THR A 5 7.51 -7.71 -2.97
CA THR A 5 6.55 -6.80 -3.56
C THR A 5 5.24 -7.55 -3.68
N SER A 6 4.23 -7.16 -2.92
CA SER A 6 2.92 -7.80 -3.00
C SER A 6 2.38 -7.60 -4.43
N PRO A 7 2.09 -8.69 -5.18
CA PRO A 7 1.67 -8.60 -6.58
C PRO A 7 0.33 -7.87 -6.72
N GLU A 8 -0.50 -7.88 -5.68
CA GLU A 8 -1.78 -7.18 -5.63
C GLU A 8 -1.59 -5.66 -5.54
N LEU A 9 -0.68 -5.21 -4.67
CA LEU A 9 -0.30 -3.81 -4.54
C LEU A 9 0.41 -3.29 -5.79
N LEU A 10 1.30 -4.09 -6.37
CA LEU A 10 1.95 -3.74 -7.63
C LEU A 10 0.93 -3.53 -8.75
N SER A 11 -0.02 -4.46 -8.90
CA SER A 11 -1.12 -4.35 -9.88
C SER A 11 -1.97 -3.09 -9.65
N TYR A 12 -2.28 -2.79 -8.38
CA TYR A 12 -3.00 -1.57 -8.00
C TYR A 12 -2.23 -0.29 -8.40
N VAL A 13 -0.94 -0.23 -8.10
CA VAL A 13 -0.06 0.88 -8.47
C VAL A 13 -0.02 1.10 -9.98
N HIS A 14 0.11 0.02 -10.76
CA HIS A 14 0.05 0.11 -12.22
C HIS A 14 -1.29 0.68 -12.71
N SER A 15 -2.41 0.25 -12.11
CA SER A 15 -3.73 0.80 -12.43
C SER A 15 -3.84 2.29 -12.08
N LEU A 16 -3.24 2.75 -10.98
CA LEU A 16 -3.19 4.18 -10.64
C LEU A 16 -2.41 5.01 -11.66
N LEU A 17 -1.24 4.52 -12.08
CA LEU A 17 -0.43 5.18 -13.11
C LEU A 17 -1.18 5.26 -14.44
N GLU A 18 -1.91 4.22 -14.81
CA GLU A 18 -2.78 4.20 -15.99
C GLU A 18 -3.93 5.22 -15.86
N LYS A 19 -4.65 5.24 -14.72
CA LYS A 19 -5.74 6.22 -14.47
C LYS A 19 -5.26 7.66 -14.52
N ARG A 20 -4.02 7.92 -14.10
CA ARG A 20 -3.38 9.24 -14.15
C ARG A 20 -2.88 9.61 -15.56
N GLY A 21 -2.98 8.69 -16.53
CA GLY A 21 -2.54 8.87 -17.90
C GLY A 21 -1.02 8.78 -18.08
N ILE A 22 -0.27 8.34 -17.05
CA ILE A 22 1.20 8.24 -17.12
C ILE A 22 1.63 7.25 -18.21
N MET A 23 0.86 6.17 -18.39
CA MET A 23 1.10 5.16 -19.42
C MET A 23 0.93 5.72 -20.85
N GLU A 24 0.18 6.82 -21.01
CA GLU A 24 -0.07 7.46 -22.30
C GLU A 24 0.98 8.53 -22.66
N LEU A 25 1.86 8.91 -21.72
CA LEU A 25 2.87 9.94 -21.92
C LEU A 25 4.05 9.49 -22.79
N GLY A 26 4.09 8.21 -23.20
CA GLY A 26 5.16 7.66 -24.03
C GLY A 26 6.52 7.63 -23.33
N LEU A 27 6.53 7.51 -22.01
CA LEU A 27 7.74 7.38 -21.18
C LEU A 27 8.47 6.06 -21.47
N ASP A 28 9.77 6.04 -21.15
CA ASP A 28 10.54 4.80 -21.21
C ASP A 28 9.97 3.80 -20.18
N PRO A 29 9.85 2.50 -20.52
CA PRO A 29 9.42 1.48 -19.56
C PRO A 29 10.19 1.49 -18.23
N ILE A 30 11.48 1.84 -18.25
CA ILE A 30 12.31 1.94 -17.03
C ILE A 30 11.81 3.08 -16.14
N ASP A 31 11.51 4.25 -16.73
CA ASP A 31 10.99 5.39 -15.96
C ASP A 31 9.63 5.05 -15.33
N ILE A 32 8.78 4.29 -16.04
CA ILE A 32 7.48 3.82 -15.53
C ILE A 32 7.68 2.84 -14.37
N GLU A 33 8.65 1.94 -14.47
CA GLU A 33 8.98 0.96 -13.42
C GLU A 33 9.54 1.64 -12.17
N ASP A 34 10.40 2.64 -12.34
CA ASP A 34 10.91 3.47 -11.24
C ASP A 34 9.75 4.24 -10.56
N MET A 35 8.88 4.88 -11.34
CA MET A 35 7.68 5.55 -10.82
C MET A 35 6.73 4.59 -10.10
N ALA A 36 6.54 3.37 -10.62
CA ALA A 36 5.73 2.35 -9.97
C ALA A 36 6.36 1.91 -8.65
N THR A 37 7.69 1.75 -8.60
CA THR A 37 8.39 1.38 -7.37
C THR A 37 8.28 2.47 -6.29
N ASP A 38 8.40 3.74 -6.67
CA ASP A 38 8.23 4.87 -5.75
C ASP A 38 6.77 4.98 -5.28
N LEU A 39 5.80 4.90 -6.20
CA LEU A 39 4.38 4.94 -5.85
C LEU A 39 3.97 3.74 -4.97
N TYR A 40 4.56 2.56 -5.20
CA TYR A 40 4.37 1.40 -4.34
C TYR A 40 4.77 1.68 -2.89
N ARG A 41 5.95 2.30 -2.68
CA ARG A 41 6.42 2.65 -1.33
C ARG A 41 5.52 3.67 -0.65
N ASP A 42 5.02 4.64 -1.40
CA ASP A 42 4.09 5.65 -0.89
C ASP A 42 2.75 5.00 -0.47
N VAL A 43 2.19 4.14 -1.33
CA VAL A 43 0.97 3.38 -1.03
C VAL A 43 1.17 2.50 0.19
N GLU A 44 2.26 1.74 0.24
CA GLU A 44 2.57 0.84 1.34
C GLU A 44 2.69 1.61 2.67
N THR A 45 3.42 2.71 2.67
CA THR A 45 3.59 3.58 3.83
C THR A 45 2.24 4.13 4.29
N TYR A 46 1.44 4.64 3.35
CA TYR A 46 0.11 5.17 3.65
C TYR A 46 -0.80 4.14 4.31
N ILE A 47 -0.89 2.94 3.73
CA ILE A 47 -1.72 1.86 4.27
C ILE A 47 -1.27 1.46 5.66
N LYS A 48 0.05 1.36 5.90
CA LYS A 48 0.60 1.07 7.23
C LYS A 48 0.21 2.13 8.25
N GLU A 49 0.36 3.41 7.92
CA GLU A 49 -0.05 4.51 8.80
C GLU A 49 -1.56 4.52 9.05
N TYR A 50 -2.36 4.26 8.01
CA TYR A 50 -3.80 4.14 8.12
C TYR A 50 -4.17 3.00 9.08
N LEU A 51 -3.62 1.80 8.88
CA LEU A 51 -3.84 0.63 9.74
C LEU A 51 -3.47 0.94 11.19
N LEU A 52 -2.28 1.52 11.41
CA LEU A 52 -1.82 1.93 12.74
C LEU A 52 -2.78 2.90 13.42
N SER A 53 -3.45 3.79 12.66
CA SER A 53 -4.44 4.72 13.19
C SER A 53 -5.76 4.06 13.59
N GLN A 54 -6.08 2.90 13.03
CA GLN A 54 -7.29 2.13 13.34
C GLN A 54 -7.11 1.18 14.52
N LEU A 55 -5.86 0.84 14.87
CA LEU A 55 -5.57 -0.05 15.99
C LEU A 55 -5.90 0.63 17.34
N THR A 56 -6.50 -0.13 18.24
CA THR A 56 -6.62 0.27 19.65
C THR A 56 -5.24 0.25 20.34
N THR A 57 -5.16 0.83 21.55
CA THR A 57 -3.90 0.90 22.32
C THR A 57 -3.25 -0.46 22.55
N GLU A 58 -4.04 -1.51 22.77
CA GLU A 58 -3.54 -2.86 23.04
C GLU A 58 -3.03 -3.54 21.76
N GLU A 59 -3.76 -3.37 20.65
CA GLU A 59 -3.38 -3.86 19.32
C GLU A 59 -2.14 -3.14 18.78
N SER A 60 -2.03 -1.83 19.01
CA SER A 60 -0.87 -1.04 18.60
C SER A 60 0.43 -1.49 19.29
N LEU A 61 0.37 -2.02 20.50
CA LEU A 61 1.56 -2.52 21.21
C LEU A 61 2.07 -3.83 20.62
N VAL A 62 1.19 -4.68 20.11
CA VAL A 62 1.56 -6.01 19.58
C VAL A 62 1.79 -5.96 18.07
N TYR A 63 0.97 -5.19 17.34
CA TYR A 63 0.92 -5.21 15.88
C TYR A 63 1.59 -3.98 15.28
N GLY A 64 1.58 -2.87 16.02
CA GLY A 64 2.14 -1.62 15.53
C GLY A 64 3.66 -1.64 15.38
N GLU A 65 4.37 -2.50 16.12
CA GLU A 65 5.80 -2.71 15.91
C GLU A 65 6.07 -3.46 14.61
N LYS A 66 5.31 -4.53 14.32
CA LYS A 66 5.43 -5.30 13.08
C LYS A 66 5.13 -4.47 11.85
N LEU A 67 4.03 -3.70 11.87
CA LEU A 67 3.67 -2.79 10.78
C LEU A 67 4.77 -1.76 10.47
N LYS A 68 5.58 -1.38 11.47
CA LYS A 68 6.68 -0.41 11.30
C LYS A 68 7.97 -1.02 10.77
N THR A 69 8.21 -2.31 11.02
CA THR A 69 9.50 -2.96 10.74
C THR A 69 9.45 -3.93 9.58
N GLU A 70 8.29 -4.52 9.30
CA GLU A 70 8.08 -5.54 8.27
C GLU A 70 7.42 -4.92 7.02
N SER A 71 7.50 -5.61 5.88
CA SER A 71 6.72 -5.25 4.69
C SER A 71 5.22 -5.42 4.97
N LEU A 72 4.36 -4.75 4.20
CA LEU A 72 2.92 -4.93 4.34
C LEU A 72 2.50 -6.38 4.02
N GLU A 73 3.17 -7.04 3.07
CA GLU A 73 2.92 -8.45 2.73
C GLU A 73 3.25 -9.40 3.88
N ASP A 74 4.40 -9.19 4.54
CA ASP A 74 4.80 -9.97 5.71
C ASP A 74 3.86 -9.75 6.90
N ALA A 75 3.38 -8.52 7.05
CA ALA A 75 2.41 -8.17 8.09
C ALA A 75 0.98 -8.64 7.76
N GLN A 76 0.61 -8.73 6.48
CA GLN A 76 -0.75 -8.98 6.01
C GLN A 76 -1.30 -10.30 6.55
N GLY A 77 -0.56 -11.40 6.45
CA GLY A 77 -1.05 -12.71 6.91
C GLY A 77 -1.34 -12.74 8.42
N TYR A 78 -0.67 -11.88 9.19
CA TYR A 78 -0.93 -11.74 10.61
C TYR A 78 -2.07 -10.76 10.91
N LEU A 79 -2.15 -9.65 10.17
CA LEU A 79 -3.22 -8.65 10.30
C LEU A 79 -4.58 -9.24 9.92
N GLU A 80 -4.66 -10.01 8.84
CA GLU A 80 -5.88 -10.73 8.44
C GLU A 80 -6.40 -11.69 9.51
N ALA A 81 -5.48 -12.31 10.27
CA ALA A 81 -5.85 -13.26 11.30
C ALA A 81 -6.42 -12.60 12.56
N GLN A 82 -6.12 -11.32 12.80
CA GLN A 82 -6.40 -10.64 14.07
C GLN A 82 -7.34 -9.44 13.94
N LEU A 83 -7.44 -8.84 12.75
CA LEU A 83 -8.36 -7.76 12.45
C LEU A 83 -9.51 -8.32 11.59
N PRO A 84 -10.70 -8.58 12.17
CA PRO A 84 -11.82 -9.19 11.45
C PRO A 84 -12.24 -8.39 10.20
N ASP A 85 -12.07 -7.07 10.26
CA ASP A 85 -12.43 -6.13 9.20
C ASP A 85 -11.22 -5.70 8.34
N TYR A 86 -10.09 -6.40 8.42
CA TYR A 86 -8.87 -6.05 7.68
C TYR A 86 -9.09 -5.81 6.18
N PRO A 87 -9.81 -6.68 5.44
CA PRO A 87 -10.03 -6.45 4.01
C PRO A 87 -10.78 -5.14 3.73
N THR A 88 -11.74 -4.79 4.60
CA THR A 88 -12.52 -3.54 4.50
C THR A 88 -11.65 -2.32 4.83
N ILE A 89 -10.80 -2.43 5.85
CA ILE A 89 -9.86 -1.37 6.26
C ILE A 89 -8.85 -1.12 5.13
N LEU A 90 -8.26 -2.18 4.57
CA LEU A 90 -7.33 -2.11 3.44
C LEU A 90 -7.99 -1.49 2.21
N ALA A 91 -9.19 -1.93 1.84
CA ALA A 91 -9.93 -1.35 0.72
C ALA A 91 -10.22 0.15 0.92
N SER A 92 -10.55 0.56 2.16
CA SER A 92 -10.78 1.96 2.51
C SER A 92 -9.50 2.79 2.39
N ALA A 93 -8.38 2.28 2.90
CA ALA A 93 -7.08 2.94 2.80
C ALA A 93 -6.64 3.12 1.35
N LEU A 94 -6.84 2.09 0.51
CA LEU A 94 -6.54 2.17 -0.93
C LEU A 94 -7.42 3.22 -1.62
N MET A 95 -8.74 3.20 -1.39
CA MET A 95 -9.66 4.18 -1.98
C MET A 95 -9.31 5.63 -1.57
N ASP A 96 -9.01 5.84 -0.29
CA ASP A 96 -8.65 7.16 0.23
C ASP A 96 -7.30 7.65 -0.34
N PHE A 97 -6.31 6.75 -0.45
CA PHE A 97 -5.05 7.05 -1.14
C PHE A 97 -5.29 7.41 -2.61
N GLU A 98 -6.09 6.62 -3.34
CA GLU A 98 -6.41 6.89 -4.74
C GLU A 98 -7.02 8.29 -4.90
N GLU A 99 -8.00 8.63 -4.06
CA GLU A 99 -8.64 9.94 -4.06
C GLU A 99 -7.65 11.08 -3.77
N HIS A 100 -6.76 10.89 -2.79
CA HIS A 100 -5.72 11.86 -2.47
C HIS A 100 -4.72 12.03 -3.61
N TYR A 101 -4.23 10.92 -4.14
CA TYR A 101 -3.22 10.89 -5.19
C TYR A 101 -3.75 11.51 -6.48
N LEU A 102 -4.93 11.11 -6.96
CA LEU A 102 -5.51 11.63 -8.21
C LEU A 102 -5.92 13.11 -8.15
N ARG A 103 -6.03 13.70 -6.96
CA ARG A 103 -6.37 15.12 -6.76
C ARG A 103 -5.18 16.07 -6.76
N MET A 104 -3.96 15.57 -6.53
CA MET A 104 -2.71 16.35 -6.65
C MET A 104 -2.36 16.58 -8.11
#